data_AF-A0AAJ1S0E7-F1
#
_entry.id   AF-A0AAJ1S0E7-F1
#
_cell.length_a   1.000
_cell.length_b   1.000
_cell.length_c   1.000
_cell.angle_alpha   90.00
_cell.angle_beta   90.00
_cell.angle_gamma   90.00
#
_symmetry.space_group_name_H-M   'P 1'
#
loop_
_entity.id
_entity.type
_entity.pdbx_description
1 polymer ?
#
loop_
_entity_poly.entity_id
_entity_poly.type
_entity_poly.pdbx_seq_one_letter_code
_entity_poly.pdbx_strand_id
1 'polypeptide(L)'
;MFRLLTMLGMFNTRVIGLAEYRIRAGHPGVLTARYLTAGSRSLGSGRAAGDVVDGFTGRFRVQYFDGTGKFAGDLDLQIQPAGEGYRLTWRHRAENVRLPVAVGEVVYEGIGFLTSADTMAISYWMAEKPTSAIELRPLL
;
A
#
# COMPACT_ATOMS: atom_id res chain seq x y z
N MET A 1 -25.81 -7.51 0.99
CA MET A 1 -25.34 -8.75 1.63
C MET A 1 -24.03 -8.45 2.35
N PHE A 2 -24.09 -8.16 3.66
CA PHE A 2 -22.90 -7.89 4.45
C PHE A 2 -22.28 -9.22 4.88
N ARG A 3 -21.05 -9.52 4.41
CA ARG A 3 -20.26 -10.63 4.95
C ARG A 3 -19.80 -10.24 6.35
N LEU A 4 -20.30 -10.95 7.36
CA LEU A 4 -19.70 -10.97 8.69
C LEU A 4 -18.25 -11.45 8.52
N LEU A 5 -17.25 -10.60 8.80
CA LEU A 5 -15.89 -11.09 8.99
C LEU A 5 -15.90 -11.92 10.27
N THR A 6 -15.81 -13.24 10.14
CA THR A 6 -15.57 -14.12 11.28
C THR A 6 -14.14 -13.89 11.78
N MET A 7 -13.95 -13.84 13.11
CA MET A 7 -12.64 -13.72 13.76
C MET A 7 -11.62 -14.77 13.25
N LEU A 8 -12.08 -15.89 12.68
CA LEU A 8 -11.24 -16.91 12.04
C LEU A 8 -10.48 -16.39 10.81
N GLY A 9 -11.03 -15.45 10.05
CA GLY A 9 -10.36 -14.81 8.91
C GLY A 9 -9.31 -13.76 9.33
N MET A 10 -9.20 -13.47 10.63
CA MET A 10 -8.31 -12.45 11.18
C MET A 10 -6.88 -12.97 11.44
N PHE A 11 -6.64 -14.28 11.31
CA PHE A 11 -5.42 -14.95 11.79
C PHE A 11 -4.32 -15.25 10.74
N ASN A 12 -4.38 -14.70 9.52
CA ASN A 12 -3.22 -14.80 8.61
C ASN A 12 -2.83 -13.48 7.94
N THR A 13 -3.17 -12.36 8.57
CA THR A 13 -2.74 -11.04 8.11
C THR A 13 -1.47 -10.64 8.84
N ARG A 14 -0.31 -11.03 8.32
CA ARG A 14 0.98 -10.62 8.88
C ARG A 14 1.34 -9.23 8.34
N VAL A 15 1.36 -8.23 9.21
CA VAL A 15 1.92 -6.91 8.87
C VAL A 15 3.35 -7.12 8.38
N ILE A 16 3.63 -6.70 7.15
CA ILE A 16 4.94 -6.82 6.53
C ILE A 16 5.67 -5.49 6.45
N GLY A 17 5.04 -4.39 6.84
CA GLY A 17 5.71 -3.11 6.83
C GLY A 17 4.89 -1.95 7.36
N LEU A 18 5.60 -0.83 7.50
CA LEU A 18 5.09 0.45 7.95
C LEU A 18 5.40 1.51 6.90
N ALA A 19 4.52 2.49 6.76
CA ALA A 19 4.75 3.65 5.91
C ALA A 19 4.22 4.93 6.56
N GLU A 20 4.77 6.04 6.14
CA GLU A 20 4.25 7.38 6.40
C GLU A 20 3.96 8.02 5.05
N TYR A 21 2.73 8.48 4.86
CA TYR A 21 2.38 9.35 3.74
C TYR A 21 2.22 10.77 4.21
N ARG A 22 2.68 11.70 3.38
CA ARG A 22 2.54 13.12 3.61
C ARG A 22 2.04 13.82 2.35
N ILE A 23 1.05 14.68 2.50
CA ILE A 23 0.57 15.56 1.43
C ILE A 23 1.68 16.56 1.13
N ARG A 24 2.07 16.69 -0.14
CA ARG A 24 3.12 17.63 -0.53
C ARG A 24 2.59 19.06 -0.50
N ALA A 25 3.21 19.91 0.32
CA ALA A 25 2.86 21.33 0.40
C ALA A 25 2.84 22.00 -0.98
N GLY A 26 1.77 22.77 -1.25
CA GLY A 26 1.56 23.47 -2.51
C GLY A 26 1.28 22.58 -3.72
N HIS A 27 1.13 21.26 -3.54
CA HIS A 27 0.87 20.31 -4.63
C HIS A 27 -0.27 19.35 -4.24
N PRO A 28 -1.53 19.81 -4.30
CA PRO A 28 -2.69 18.94 -4.15
C PRO A 28 -2.60 17.75 -5.12
N GLY A 29 -3.04 16.58 -4.69
CA GLY A 29 -2.92 15.38 -5.54
C GLY A 29 -1.57 14.67 -5.46
N VAL A 30 -0.56 15.23 -4.77
CA VAL A 30 0.77 14.64 -4.65
C VAL A 30 1.07 14.22 -3.21
N LEU A 31 1.41 12.94 -3.03
CA LEU A 31 1.86 12.40 -1.74
C LEU A 31 3.33 12.00 -1.84
N THR A 32 4.07 12.21 -0.76
CA THR A 32 5.39 11.60 -0.54
C THR A 32 5.25 10.49 0.48
N ALA A 33 5.98 9.39 0.28
CA ALA A 33 6.00 8.26 1.17
C ALA A 33 7.40 8.00 1.71
N ARG A 34 7.48 7.56 2.96
CA ARG A 34 8.63 6.84 3.53
C ARG A 34 8.13 5.48 4.00
N TYR A 35 8.86 4.41 3.76
CA TYR A 35 8.40 3.09 4.14
C TYR A 35 9.53 2.17 4.60
N LEU A 36 9.16 1.19 5.42
CA LEU A 36 10.01 0.07 5.81
C LEU A 36 9.23 -1.22 5.56
N THR A 37 9.85 -2.18 4.88
CA THR A 37 9.32 -3.54 4.71
C THR A 37 10.14 -4.50 5.56
N ALA A 38 9.51 -5.54 6.11
CA ALA A 38 10.16 -6.63 6.82
C ALA A 38 11.32 -7.19 6.00
N GLY A 39 12.47 -7.40 6.64
CA GLY A 39 13.70 -7.84 5.97
C GLY A 39 14.50 -6.70 5.29
N SER A 40 13.95 -5.48 5.19
CA SER A 40 14.71 -4.33 4.68
C SER A 40 15.66 -3.79 5.74
N ARG A 41 16.84 -3.31 5.30
CA ARG A 41 17.86 -2.72 6.17
C ARG A 41 17.82 -1.18 6.20
N SER A 42 17.03 -0.56 5.34
CA SER A 42 16.94 0.88 5.18
C SER A 42 15.53 1.30 4.77
N LEU A 43 15.20 2.57 5.04
CA LEU A 43 13.94 3.18 4.65
C LEU A 43 13.92 3.40 3.14
N GLY A 44 12.88 2.94 2.48
CA GLY A 44 12.56 3.32 1.11
C GLY A 44 11.77 4.63 1.06
N SER A 45 11.61 5.13 -0.16
CA SER A 45 10.83 6.33 -0.45
C SER A 45 9.78 6.06 -1.52
N GLY A 46 8.75 6.88 -1.57
CA GLY A 46 7.76 6.79 -2.64
C GLY A 46 7.13 8.12 -2.98
N ARG A 47 6.50 8.15 -4.14
CA ARG A 47 5.78 9.33 -4.62
C ARG A 47 4.50 8.88 -5.28
N ALA A 48 3.37 9.41 -4.81
CA ALA A 48 2.06 9.17 -5.39
C ALA A 48 1.55 10.45 -6.06
N ALA A 49 0.91 10.31 -7.23
CA ALA A 49 0.15 11.39 -7.84
C ALA A 49 -1.15 10.87 -8.45
N GLY A 50 -2.22 11.66 -8.33
CA GLY A 50 -3.48 11.36 -8.97
C GLY A 50 -4.63 12.22 -8.47
N ASP A 51 -5.83 11.69 -8.62
CA ASP A 51 -7.09 12.38 -8.35
C ASP A 51 -7.42 12.31 -6.86
N VAL A 52 -7.23 13.43 -6.16
CA VAL A 52 -7.64 13.62 -4.77
C VAL A 52 -9.08 14.11 -4.73
N VAL A 53 -9.88 13.48 -3.86
CA VAL A 53 -11.23 13.93 -3.52
C VAL A 53 -11.17 14.86 -2.31
N ASP A 54 -10.55 14.40 -1.22
CA ASP A 54 -10.38 15.18 0.01
C ASP A 54 -9.25 14.59 0.87
N GLY A 55 -8.39 15.46 1.39
CA GLY A 55 -7.20 15.06 2.15
C GLY A 55 -6.38 13.96 1.45
N PHE A 56 -6.37 12.77 2.05
CA PHE A 56 -5.71 11.58 1.49
C PHE A 56 -6.62 10.73 0.60
N THR A 57 -7.94 10.92 0.63
CA THR A 57 -8.90 10.12 -0.13
C THR A 57 -8.74 10.36 -1.62
N GLY A 58 -8.54 9.29 -2.39
CA GLY A 58 -8.33 9.41 -3.82
C GLY A 58 -7.76 8.17 -4.47
N ARG A 59 -7.45 8.34 -5.77
CA ARG A 59 -6.79 7.35 -6.61
C ARG A 59 -5.45 7.91 -7.08
N PHE A 60 -4.39 7.15 -6.91
CA PHE A 60 -3.05 7.59 -7.21
C PHE A 60 -2.30 6.51 -7.97
N ARG A 61 -1.46 6.92 -8.92
CA ARG A 61 -0.31 6.10 -9.32
C ARG A 61 0.79 6.36 -8.30
N VAL A 62 1.37 5.30 -7.73
CA VAL A 62 2.46 5.40 -6.76
C VAL A 62 3.68 4.64 -7.23
N GLN A 63 4.84 5.28 -7.12
CA GLN A 63 6.15 4.69 -7.39
C GLN A 63 6.95 4.62 -6.11
N TYR A 64 7.64 3.50 -5.90
CA TYR A 64 8.50 3.25 -4.76
C TYR A 64 9.94 3.00 -5.18
N PHE A 65 10.84 3.39 -4.29
CA PHE A 65 12.28 3.21 -4.41
C PHE A 65 12.80 2.66 -3.09
N ASP A 66 13.72 1.69 -3.16
CA ASP A 66 14.36 1.15 -1.97
C ASP A 66 15.29 2.20 -1.31
N GLY A 67 15.90 1.86 -0.17
CA GLY A 67 16.76 2.80 0.54
C GLY A 67 18.08 3.14 -0.16
N THR A 68 18.36 2.56 -1.34
CA THR A 68 19.45 2.97 -2.24
C THR A 68 18.97 3.88 -3.37
N GLY A 69 17.66 4.14 -3.45
CA GLY A 69 17.04 4.91 -4.52
C GLY A 69 16.72 4.07 -5.77
N LYS A 70 16.89 2.75 -5.72
CA LYS A 70 16.56 1.88 -6.84
C LYS A 70 15.05 1.66 -6.91
N PHE A 71 14.50 1.72 -8.12
CA PHE A 71 13.08 1.46 -8.37
C PHE A 71 12.65 0.09 -7.82
N ALA A 72 11.64 0.11 -6.96
CA ALA A 72 11.12 -1.04 -6.23
C ALA A 72 9.70 -1.42 -6.67
N GLY A 73 8.93 -0.49 -7.23
CA GLY A 73 7.68 -0.82 -7.89
C GLY A 73 6.78 0.35 -8.27
N ASP A 74 5.78 0.06 -9.09
CA ASP A 74 4.77 0.99 -9.62
C ASP A 74 3.37 0.37 -9.49
N LEU A 75 2.50 1.02 -8.72
CA LEU A 75 1.22 0.47 -8.27
C LEU A 75 0.09 1.50 -8.42
N ASP A 76 -1.13 0.99 -8.59
CA ASP A 76 -2.33 1.82 -8.45
C ASP A 76 -2.78 1.78 -6.99
N LEU A 77 -2.74 2.92 -6.32
CA LEU A 77 -3.12 3.12 -4.92
C LEU A 77 -4.52 3.72 -4.85
N GLN A 78 -5.39 3.08 -4.08
CA GLN A 78 -6.67 3.64 -3.67
C GLN A 78 -6.67 3.85 -2.15
N ILE A 79 -7.00 5.06 -1.73
CA ILE A 79 -7.21 5.42 -0.32
C ILE A 79 -8.68 5.77 -0.14
N GLN A 80 -9.32 5.21 0.89
CA GLN A 80 -10.73 5.44 1.22
C GLN A 80 -10.91 5.63 2.73
N PRO A 81 -11.85 6.47 3.19
CA PRO A 81 -12.22 6.54 4.59
C PRO A 81 -12.73 5.18 5.10
N ALA A 82 -12.38 4.84 6.34
CA ALA A 82 -12.82 3.63 7.01
C ALA A 82 -12.92 3.87 8.52
N GLY A 83 -14.11 4.26 8.98
CA GLY A 83 -14.32 4.66 10.37
C GLY A 83 -13.48 5.90 10.71
N GLU A 84 -12.66 5.81 11.76
CA GLU A 84 -11.76 6.88 12.20
C GLU A 84 -10.42 6.93 11.45
N GLY A 85 -10.18 5.99 10.53
CA GLY A 85 -8.95 5.93 9.75
C GLY A 85 -9.22 5.77 8.25
N TYR A 86 -8.25 5.20 7.56
CA TYR A 86 -8.29 4.96 6.13
C TYR A 86 -7.99 3.51 5.81
N ARG A 87 -8.67 2.99 4.78
CA ARG A 87 -8.29 1.75 4.11
C ARG A 87 -7.47 2.10 2.88
N LEU A 88 -6.35 1.41 2.72
CA LEU A 88 -5.46 1.51 1.57
C LEU A 88 -5.44 0.18 0.82
N THR A 89 -5.52 0.24 -0.50
CA THR A 89 -5.32 -0.93 -1.38
C THR A 89 -4.37 -0.57 -2.50
N TRP A 90 -3.34 -1.40 -2.70
CA TRP A 90 -2.40 -1.26 -3.80
C TRP A 90 -2.65 -2.36 -4.81
N ARG A 91 -2.77 -1.99 -6.08
CA ARG A 91 -3.04 -2.91 -7.19
C ARG A 91 -1.87 -2.99 -8.14
N HIS A 92 -1.66 -4.19 -8.65
CA HIS A 92 -0.62 -4.50 -9.62
C HIS A 92 -0.82 -3.71 -10.91
N ARG A 93 0.28 -3.20 -11.49
CA ARG A 93 0.32 -2.61 -12.83
C ARG A 93 1.24 -3.42 -13.72
N ALA A 94 1.03 -3.37 -15.03
CA ALA A 94 1.81 -4.13 -16.01
C ALA A 94 3.32 -3.85 -15.94
N GLU A 95 3.70 -2.64 -15.55
CA GLU A 95 5.10 -2.19 -15.42
C GLU A 95 5.80 -2.81 -14.18
N ASN A 96 5.05 -3.44 -13.27
CA ASN A 96 5.59 -4.15 -12.11
C ASN A 96 5.94 -5.59 -12.49
N VAL A 97 7.12 -5.80 -13.08
CA VAL A 97 7.65 -7.15 -13.28
C VAL A 97 8.01 -7.72 -11.91
N ARG A 98 7.50 -8.92 -11.58
CA ARG A 98 7.82 -9.79 -10.41
C ARG A 98 6.77 -9.97 -9.30
N LEU A 99 5.47 -9.90 -9.60
CA LEU A 99 4.45 -10.51 -8.71
C LEU A 99 3.56 -11.47 -9.53
N PRO A 100 3.24 -12.68 -9.03
CA PRO A 100 2.44 -13.69 -9.74
C PRO A 100 0.94 -13.39 -9.65
N VAL A 101 0.54 -12.15 -9.92
CA VAL A 101 -0.86 -11.69 -9.91
C VAL A 101 -1.20 -11.00 -11.21
N ALA A 102 -2.47 -10.96 -11.57
CA ALA A 102 -2.89 -10.25 -12.77
C ALA A 102 -2.87 -8.74 -12.54
N VAL A 103 -2.72 -7.97 -13.63
CA VAL A 103 -2.84 -6.51 -13.59
C VAL A 103 -4.20 -6.12 -13.04
N GLY A 104 -4.21 -5.12 -12.14
CA GLY A 104 -5.40 -4.64 -11.45
C GLY A 104 -5.75 -5.43 -10.17
N GLU A 105 -5.08 -6.55 -9.90
CA GLU A 105 -5.31 -7.30 -8.66
C GLU A 105 -4.65 -6.62 -7.46
N VAL A 106 -5.30 -6.72 -6.31
CA VAL A 106 -4.77 -6.18 -5.05
C VAL A 106 -3.59 -7.02 -4.60
N VAL A 107 -2.44 -6.36 -4.43
CA VAL A 107 -1.19 -6.95 -3.97
C VAL A 107 -0.93 -6.69 -2.49
N TYR A 108 -1.30 -5.50 -2.04
CA TYR A 108 -1.18 -5.09 -0.66
C TYR A 108 -2.45 -4.43 -0.19
N GLU A 109 -2.69 -4.57 1.10
CA GLU A 109 -3.74 -3.87 1.83
C GLU A 109 -3.14 -3.22 3.06
N GLY A 110 -3.81 -2.20 3.59
CA GLY A 110 -3.32 -1.48 4.74
C GLY A 110 -4.37 -0.61 5.39
N ILE A 111 -4.04 -0.17 6.61
CA ILE A 111 -4.82 0.78 7.39
C ILE A 111 -3.93 1.96 7.74
N GLY A 112 -4.48 3.16 7.60
CA GLY A 112 -3.79 4.41 7.93
C GLY A 112 -4.56 5.23 8.96
N PHE A 113 -3.82 5.91 9.84
CA PHE A 113 -4.35 6.89 10.79
C PHE A 113 -3.60 8.20 10.65
N LEU A 114 -4.32 9.32 10.74
CA LEU A 114 -3.70 10.63 10.70
C LEU A 114 -2.86 10.84 11.96
N THR A 115 -1.63 11.33 11.77
CA THR A 115 -0.77 11.83 12.85
C THR A 115 -0.75 13.36 12.87
N SER A 116 -1.15 13.98 11.77
CA SER A 116 -1.39 15.42 11.62
C SER A 116 -2.40 15.65 10.49
N ALA A 117 -2.74 16.91 10.19
CA ALA A 117 -3.60 17.26 9.06
C ALA A 117 -3.03 16.83 7.70
N ASP A 118 -1.70 16.73 7.58
CA ASP A 118 -1.00 16.46 6.33
C ASP A 118 -0.22 15.14 6.32
N THR A 119 -0.24 14.37 7.41
CA THR A 119 0.56 13.16 7.59
C THR A 119 -0.28 11.99 8.10
N MET A 120 -0.06 10.82 7.52
CA MET A 120 -0.74 9.56 7.84
C MET A 120 0.28 8.45 8.08
N ALA A 121 0.23 7.81 9.25
CA ALA A 121 0.97 6.59 9.54
C ALA A 121 0.16 5.38 9.08
N ILE A 122 0.84 4.40 8.48
CA ILE A 122 0.23 3.28 7.76
C ILE A 122 0.90 1.97 8.19
N SER A 123 0.09 0.95 8.44
CA SER A 123 0.53 -0.45 8.51
C SER A 123 -0.02 -1.19 7.29
N TYR A 124 0.80 -2.02 6.65
CA TYR A 124 0.38 -2.77 5.45
C TYR A 124 0.87 -4.22 5.45
N TRP A 125 0.18 -5.04 4.68
CA TRP A 125 0.39 -6.49 4.53
C TRP A 125 0.13 -6.92 3.08
N MET A 126 0.56 -8.15 2.75
CA MET A 126 0.27 -8.75 1.45
C MET A 126 -1.16 -9.27 1.43
N ALA A 127 -1.89 -8.99 0.35
CA ALA A 127 -3.25 -9.50 0.18
C ALA A 127 -3.24 -11.04 0.07
N GLU A 128 -4.34 -11.67 0.47
CA GLU A 128 -4.47 -13.13 0.55
C GLU A 128 -4.10 -13.85 -0.76
N LYS A 129 -4.61 -13.35 -1.90
CA LYS A 129 -4.38 -13.98 -3.21
C LYS A 129 -2.90 -14.03 -3.61
N PRO A 130 -2.13 -12.93 -3.57
CA PRO A 130 -0.67 -13.00 -3.77
C PRO A 130 0.04 -13.93 -2.78
N THR A 131 -0.36 -13.93 -1.50
CA THR A 131 0.21 -14.82 -0.48
C THR A 131 0.03 -16.29 -0.89
N SER A 132 -1.20 -16.71 -1.21
CA SER A 132 -1.48 -18.08 -1.66
C SER A 132 -0.74 -18.45 -2.94
N ALA A 133 -0.58 -17.51 -3.89
CA ALA A 133 0.14 -17.76 -5.13
C ALA A 133 1.65 -18.01 -4.90
N ILE A 134 2.25 -17.35 -3.92
CA ILE A 134 3.65 -17.56 -3.52
C ILE A 134 3.79 -18.89 -2.77
N GLU A 135 2.87 -19.22 -1.86
CA GLU A 135 2.91 -20.50 -1.12
C GLU A 135 2.72 -21.72 -2.03
N LEU A 136 1.87 -21.61 -3.05
CA LEU A 136 1.64 -22.68 -4.05
C LEU A 136 2.79 -22.83 -5.06
N ARG A 137 3.70 -21.86 -5.12
CA ARG A 137 4.91 -21.90 -5.94
C ARG A 137 6.11 -21.59 -5.05
N PRO A 138 6.60 -22.55 -4.24
CA PRO A 138 7.91 -22.37 -3.65
C PRO A 138 8.88 -22.12 -4.79
N LEU A 139 9.61 -21.01 -4.71
CA LEU A 139 10.66 -20.65 -5.65
C LEU A 139 11.59 -21.86 -5.79
N LEU A 140 11.46 -22.57 -6.91
CA LEU A 140 12.41 -23.58 -7.37
C LEU A 140 13.71 -22.87 -7.76
#